data_AF-A0A136NDD4-F1
#
_entry.id   AF-A0A136NDD4-F1
#
_cell.length_a   1.000
_cell.length_b   1.000
_cell.length_c   1.000
_cell.angle_alpha   90.00
_cell.angle_beta   90.00
_cell.angle_gamma   90.00
#
_symmetry.space_group_name_H-M   'P 1'
#
loop_
_entity.id
_entity.type
_entity.pdbx_description
1 polymer ?
#
loop_
_entity_poly.entity_id
_entity_poly.type
_entity_poly.pdbx_seq_one_letter_code
_entity_poly.pdbx_strand_id
1 'polypeptide(L)'
;MKLKAPFTSLIINRFEGCKTGDVVDISVNMFGIKNHWISEITEHKITESEAYFIDEGKKLPSPLKIWKHLHKIEKSIDSSIIIDDITYVTTSKIMDFLLFPVIFSMFYYRKPIYKKQFK
;
A
#
# COMPACT_ATOMS: atom_id res chain seq x y z
N MET A 1 7.27 -5.38 11.36
CA MET A 1 5.93 -5.70 10.81
C MET A 1 4.79 -5.08 11.65
N LYS A 2 4.84 -3.77 11.97
CA LYS A 2 3.89 -3.08 12.87
C LYS A 2 2.71 -2.40 12.15
N LEU A 3 2.70 -2.37 10.81
CA LEU A 3 1.74 -1.60 10.00
C LEU A 3 0.61 -2.44 9.37
N LYS A 4 0.51 -3.73 9.71
CA LYS A 4 -0.56 -4.61 9.24
C LYS A 4 -1.89 -4.25 9.89
N ALA A 5 -2.97 -4.29 9.11
CA ALA A 5 -4.31 -4.05 9.62
C ALA A 5 -4.75 -5.17 10.59
N PRO A 6 -5.65 -4.91 11.55
CA PRO A 6 -6.23 -5.94 12.39
C PRO A 6 -6.82 -7.10 11.56
N PHE A 7 -6.75 -8.33 12.08
CA PHE A 7 -7.28 -9.54 11.43
C PHE A 7 -6.68 -9.86 10.05
N THR A 8 -5.50 -9.30 9.77
CA THR A 8 -4.69 -9.63 8.59
C THR A 8 -3.37 -10.28 8.98
N SER A 9 -2.93 -11.27 8.20
CA SER A 9 -1.54 -11.72 8.21
C SER A 9 -0.94 -11.58 6.82
N LEU A 10 0.35 -11.25 6.80
CA LEU A 10 1.12 -10.95 5.59
C LEU A 10 2.37 -11.80 5.62
N ILE A 11 2.60 -12.58 4.57
CA ILE A 11 3.84 -13.33 4.35
C ILE A 11 4.47 -12.73 3.11
N ILE A 12 5.72 -12.29 3.22
CA ILE A 12 6.49 -11.79 2.09
C ILE A 12 7.12 -13.01 1.41
N ASN A 13 6.67 -13.31 0.20
CA ASN A 13 7.21 -14.40 -0.61
C ASN A 13 8.46 -13.93 -1.37
N ARG A 14 8.42 -12.71 -1.93
CA ARG A 14 9.51 -12.06 -2.66
C ARG A 14 9.46 -10.55 -2.42
N PHE A 15 10.62 -9.94 -2.21
CA PHE A 15 10.76 -8.50 -2.12
C PHE A 15 12.07 -8.09 -2.79
N GLU A 16 11.97 -7.38 -3.90
CA GLU A 16 13.15 -6.98 -4.69
C GLU A 16 13.62 -5.56 -4.38
N GLY A 17 12.72 -4.71 -3.89
CA GLY A 17 13.03 -3.35 -3.53
C GLY A 17 11.88 -2.39 -3.80
N CYS A 18 12.23 -1.13 -4.01
CA CYS A 18 11.30 -0.02 -4.26
C CYS A 18 11.73 0.84 -5.47
N LYS A 19 12.53 0.28 -6.39
CA LYS A 19 12.94 0.92 -7.65
C LYS A 19 12.09 0.41 -8.80
N THR A 20 11.97 1.22 -9.85
CA THR A 20 11.24 0.83 -11.06
C THR A 20 11.72 -0.52 -11.60
N GLY A 21 10.79 -1.44 -11.81
CA GLY A 21 11.03 -2.82 -12.24
C GLY A 21 11.11 -3.83 -11.10
N ASP A 22 11.24 -3.41 -9.84
CA ASP A 22 11.24 -4.31 -8.69
C ASP A 22 9.85 -4.95 -8.49
N VAL A 23 9.82 -6.23 -8.10
CA VAL A 23 8.58 -6.97 -7.82
C VAL A 23 8.42 -7.22 -6.31
N VAL A 24 7.17 -7.13 -5.85
CA VAL A 24 6.76 -7.49 -4.49
C VAL A 24 5.68 -8.55 -4.57
N ASP A 25 5.94 -9.71 -3.97
CA ASP A 25 5.02 -10.84 -3.89
C ASP A 25 4.69 -11.11 -2.42
N ILE A 26 3.41 -11.02 -2.09
CA ILE A 26 2.91 -11.24 -0.74
C ILE A 26 1.71 -12.20 -0.75
N SER A 27 1.70 -13.10 0.22
CA SER A 27 0.50 -13.86 0.59
C SER A 27 -0.21 -13.16 1.72
N VAL A 28 -1.46 -12.77 1.48
CA VAL A 28 -2.30 -12.04 2.43
C VAL A 28 -3.40 -12.96 2.93
N ASN A 29 -3.49 -13.17 4.24
CA ASN A 29 -4.68 -13.74 4.85
C ASN A 29 -5.53 -12.60 5.41
N MET A 30 -6.75 -12.47 4.92
CA MET A 30 -7.70 -11.45 5.36
C MET A 30 -8.98 -12.16 5.81
N PHE A 31 -9.32 -12.02 7.09
CA PHE A 31 -10.48 -12.69 7.71
C PHE A 31 -10.51 -14.22 7.50
N GLY A 32 -9.35 -14.88 7.49
CA GLY A 32 -9.24 -16.33 7.28
C GLY A 32 -9.09 -16.75 5.82
N ILE A 33 -9.30 -15.85 4.87
CA ILE A 33 -9.19 -16.12 3.44
C ILE A 33 -7.77 -15.82 2.96
N LYS A 34 -7.08 -16.86 2.48
CA LYS A 34 -5.75 -16.75 1.90
C LYS A 34 -5.84 -16.24 0.47
N ASN A 35 -5.09 -15.17 0.19
CA ASN A 35 -5.01 -14.54 -1.10
C ASN A 35 -3.56 -14.33 -1.51
N HIS A 36 -3.35 -14.16 -2.82
CA HIS A 36 -2.06 -13.87 -3.41
C HIS A 36 -2.07 -12.48 -4.02
N TRP A 37 -1.03 -11.70 -3.75
CA TRP A 37 -0.88 -10.36 -4.25
C TRP A 37 0.52 -10.18 -4.81
N ILE A 38 0.62 -9.75 -6.07
CA ILE A 38 1.87 -9.39 -6.72
C ILE A 38 1.75 -7.95 -7.22
N SER A 39 2.67 -7.07 -6.81
CA SER A 39 2.84 -5.73 -7.35
C SER A 39 4.17 -5.59 -8.08
N GLU A 40 4.23 -4.69 -9.06
CA GLU A 40 5.46 -4.19 -9.68
C GLU A 40 5.60 -2.71 -9.35
N ILE A 41 6.83 -2.26 -9.08
CA ILE A 41 7.13 -0.84 -8.93
C ILE A 41 7.25 -0.23 -10.32
N THR A 42 6.32 0.64 -10.70
CA THR A 42 6.28 1.22 -12.06
C THR A 42 6.99 2.57 -12.13
N GLU A 43 7.12 3.25 -11.01
CA GLU A 43 7.81 4.54 -10.93
C GLU A 43 8.52 4.69 -9.58
N HIS A 44 9.67 5.33 -9.57
CA HIS A 44 10.34 5.76 -8.35
C HIS A 44 11.12 7.04 -8.61
N LYS A 45 11.27 7.86 -7.58
CA LYS A 45 12.08 9.07 -7.63
C LYS A 45 12.56 9.44 -6.24
N ILE A 46 13.80 9.91 -6.14
CA ILE A 46 14.37 10.45 -4.92
C ILE A 46 15.02 11.78 -5.28
N THR A 47 14.68 12.81 -4.50
CA THR A 47 15.20 14.17 -4.62
C THR A 47 15.51 14.70 -3.22
N GLU A 48 16.00 15.93 -3.13
CA GLU A 48 16.23 16.61 -1.84
C GLU A 48 14.93 16.95 -1.10
N SER A 49 13.81 17.11 -1.82
CA SER A 49 12.52 17.54 -1.27
C SER A 49 11.49 16.42 -1.13
N GLU A 50 11.64 15.34 -1.88
CA GLU A 50 10.68 14.23 -1.92
C GLU A 50 11.35 12.89 -2.25
N ALA A 51 10.79 11.82 -1.73
CA ALA A 51 11.06 10.45 -2.18
C ALA A 51 9.73 9.73 -2.40
N TYR A 52 9.55 9.09 -3.54
CA TYR A 52 8.35 8.30 -3.80
C TYR A 52 8.61 7.06 -4.65
N PHE A 53 7.68 6.13 -4.59
CA PHE A 53 7.52 5.06 -5.56
C PHE A 53 6.03 4.73 -5.76
N ILE A 54 5.70 4.17 -6.91
CA ILE A 54 4.36 3.72 -7.27
C ILE A 54 4.41 2.21 -7.42
N ASP A 55 3.62 1.48 -6.63
CA ASP A 55 3.37 0.06 -6.88
C ASP A 55 2.03 -0.13 -7.60
N GLU A 56 2.03 -0.96 -8.64
CA GLU A 56 0.84 -1.34 -9.39
C GLU A 56 0.60 -2.85 -9.32
N GLY A 57 -0.64 -3.22 -9.03
CA GLY A 57 -1.03 -4.62 -8.87
C GLY A 57 -0.99 -5.39 -10.20
N LYS A 58 -0.22 -6.47 -10.26
CA LYS A 58 -0.19 -7.44 -11.36
C LYS A 58 -1.10 -8.63 -11.12
N LYS A 59 -1.17 -9.07 -9.87
CA LYS A 59 -2.10 -10.10 -9.40
C LYS A 59 -2.70 -9.63 -8.10
N LEU A 60 -4.02 -9.52 -8.05
CA LEU A 60 -4.73 -8.95 -6.91
C LEU A 60 -5.72 -9.95 -6.31
N PRO A 61 -5.96 -9.89 -4.99
CA PRO A 61 -7.08 -10.60 -4.38
C PRO A 61 -8.40 -10.14 -4.98
N SER A 62 -9.30 -11.09 -5.26
CA SER A 62 -10.69 -10.73 -5.57
C SER A 62 -11.30 -9.98 -4.37
N PRO A 63 -12.07 -8.90 -4.58
CA PRO A 63 -12.63 -8.41 -5.86
C PRO A 63 -11.81 -7.31 -6.54
N LEU A 64 -10.58 -7.03 -6.12
CA LEU A 64 -9.74 -5.99 -6.72
C LEU A 64 -9.33 -6.38 -8.16
N LYS A 65 -9.37 -5.40 -9.05
CA LYS A 65 -9.00 -5.51 -10.47
C LYS A 65 -7.85 -4.57 -10.83
N ILE A 66 -7.87 -3.37 -10.27
CA ILE A 66 -6.82 -2.39 -10.44
C ILE A 66 -6.36 -1.95 -9.05
N TRP A 67 -5.06 -1.82 -8.91
CA TRP A 67 -4.41 -1.24 -7.75
C TRP A 67 -3.24 -0.40 -8.23
N LYS A 68 -3.18 0.83 -7.77
CA LYS A 68 -2.05 1.74 -7.92
C LYS A 68 -1.90 2.49 -6.60
N HIS A 69 -0.75 2.36 -5.97
CA HIS A 69 -0.48 3.02 -4.70
C HIS A 69 0.82 3.80 -4.81
N LEU A 70 0.69 5.12 -4.74
CA LEU A 70 1.79 6.05 -4.58
C LEU A 70 2.15 6.12 -3.11
N HIS A 71 3.36 5.67 -2.81
CA HIS A 71 4.02 5.87 -1.54
C HIS A 71 4.93 7.07 -1.65
N LYS A 72 4.60 8.17 -0.97
CA LYS A 72 5.37 9.41 -1.05
C LYS A 72 5.73 9.95 0.33
N ILE A 73 6.95 10.43 0.45
CA ILE A 73 7.44 11.19 1.59
C ILE A 73 7.92 12.54 1.08
N GLU A 74 7.36 13.62 1.61
CA GLU A 74 7.76 14.99 1.31
C GLU A 74 8.44 15.62 2.51
N LYS A 75 9.50 16.38 2.24
CA LYS A 75 10.18 17.21 3.23
C LYS A 75 9.30 18.43 3.56
N SER A 76 9.09 18.65 4.85
CA SER A 76 8.56 19.90 5.40
C SER A 76 9.68 20.60 6.18
N ILE A 77 9.42 21.81 6.70
CA ILE A 77 10.43 22.65 7.36
C ILE A 77 11.12 21.88 8.50
N ASP A 78 10.34 21.36 9.44
CA ASP A 78 10.84 20.63 10.62
C ASP A 78 10.27 19.20 10.73
N SER A 79 9.66 18.69 9.66
CA SER A 79 8.98 17.39 9.67
C SER A 79 8.97 16.74 8.29
N SER A 80 8.33 15.58 8.19
CA SER A 80 8.04 14.93 6.91
C SER A 80 6.56 14.64 6.78
N ILE A 81 6.04 14.76 5.57
CA ILE A 81 4.67 14.43 5.23
C ILE A 81 4.69 13.06 4.55
N ILE A 82 4.02 12.08 5.14
CA ILE A 82 3.83 10.76 4.54
C ILE A 82 2.48 10.77 3.84
N ILE A 83 2.48 10.46 2.54
CA ILE A 83 1.33 10.45 1.67
C ILE A 83 1.16 9.04 1.13
N ASP A 84 0.00 8.44 1.42
CA ASP A 84 -0.48 7.21 0.81
C ASP A 84 -1.62 7.60 -0.14
N ASP A 85 -1.35 7.65 -1.44
CA ASP A 85 -2.37 7.93 -2.48
C ASP A 85 -2.68 6.64 -3.24
N ILE A 86 -3.94 6.20 -3.16
CA ILE A 86 -4.38 4.88 -3.59
C ILE A 86 -5.51 5.03 -4.59
N THR A 87 -5.27 4.53 -5.79
CA THR A 87 -6.30 4.33 -6.81
C THR A 87 -6.57 2.84 -6.93
N TYR A 88 -7.83 2.44 -6.78
CA TYR A 88 -8.24 1.06 -6.96
C TYR A 88 -9.57 0.95 -7.69
N VAL A 89 -9.79 -0.18 -8.34
CA VAL A 89 -11.05 -0.54 -9.00
C VAL A 89 -11.35 -2.00 -8.69
N THR A 90 -12.61 -2.32 -8.43
CA THR A 90 -13.10 -3.66 -8.14
C THR A 90 -13.95 -4.20 -9.28
N THR A 91 -14.61 -5.34 -9.07
CA THR A 91 -15.55 -5.92 -10.03
C THR A 91 -16.81 -5.08 -10.28
N SER A 92 -17.16 -4.12 -9.41
CA SER A 92 -18.34 -3.26 -9.60
C SER A 92 -18.24 -1.94 -8.83
N LYS A 93 -18.92 -0.89 -9.31
CA LYS A 93 -18.96 0.42 -8.62
C LYS A 93 -19.54 0.37 -7.21
N ILE A 94 -20.46 -0.55 -6.96
CA ILE A 94 -21.02 -0.78 -5.62
C ILE A 94 -19.92 -1.31 -4.70
N MET A 95 -19.11 -2.24 -5.19
CA MET A 95 -18.00 -2.79 -4.42
C MET A 95 -16.89 -1.75 -4.22
N ASP A 96 -16.65 -0.86 -5.18
CA ASP A 96 -15.75 0.30 -4.98
C ASP A 96 -16.22 1.15 -3.80
N PHE A 97 -17.51 1.51 -3.78
CA PHE A 97 -18.09 2.29 -2.70
C PHE A 97 -18.03 1.57 -1.34
N LEU A 98 -18.30 0.26 -1.30
CA LEU A 98 -18.26 -0.54 -0.07
C LEU A 98 -16.84 -0.75 0.46
N LEU A 99 -15.85 -0.90 -0.43
CA LEU A 99 -14.46 -1.08 -0.02
C LEU A 99 -13.77 0.21 0.39
N PHE A 100 -14.26 1.37 -0.07
CA PHE A 100 -13.70 2.68 0.30
C PHE A 100 -13.52 2.87 1.81
N PRO A 101 -14.54 2.72 2.67
CA PRO A 101 -14.35 2.89 4.11
C PRO A 101 -13.39 1.87 4.71
N VAL A 102 -13.31 0.65 4.15
CA VAL A 102 -12.39 -0.40 4.64
C VAL A 102 -10.95 -0.03 4.33
N ILE A 103 -10.64 0.27 3.07
CA ILE A 103 -9.30 0.68 2.63
C ILE A 103 -8.89 1.95 3.38
N PHE A 104 -9.74 2.99 3.38
CA PHE A 104 -9.47 4.23 4.10
C PHE A 104 -9.12 3.98 5.58
N SER A 105 -9.90 3.16 6.27
CA SER A 105 -9.65 2.83 7.69
C SER A 105 -8.33 2.10 7.91
N MET A 106 -7.97 1.16 7.01
CA MET A 106 -6.70 0.42 7.09
C MET A 106 -5.49 1.36 7.02
N PHE A 107 -5.53 2.36 6.16
CA PHE A 107 -4.44 3.33 6.00
C PHE A 107 -4.47 4.41 7.09
N TYR A 108 -5.66 4.89 7.46
CA TYR A 108 -5.82 5.86 8.54
C TYR A 108 -5.25 5.34 9.88
N TYR A 109 -5.42 4.04 10.15
CA TYR A 109 -4.86 3.39 11.34
C TYR A 109 -3.32 3.46 11.42
N ARG A 110 -2.60 3.68 10.30
CA ARG A 110 -1.13 3.82 10.31
C ARG A 110 -0.67 5.13 10.93
N LYS A 111 -1.50 6.18 10.90
CA LYS A 111 -1.17 7.52 11.41
C LYS A 111 -0.62 7.53 12.85
N PRO A 112 -1.27 6.91 13.86
CA PRO A 112 -0.70 6.84 15.21
C PRO A 112 0.59 6.01 15.30
N ILE A 113 0.76 5.00 14.44
CA ILE A 113 1.97 4.17 14.41
C ILE A 113 3.15 4.99 13.87
N TYR A 114 2.96 5.74 12.78
CA TYR A 114 3.98 6.62 12.23
C TYR A 114 4.45 7.64 13.26
N LYS A 115 3.52 8.36 13.92
CA LYS A 115 3.85 9.33 14.97
C LYS A 115 4.59 8.72 16.17
N LYS A 116 4.41 7.42 16.43
CA LYS A 116 5.12 6.72 17.50
C LYS A 116 6.53 6.26 17.10
N GLN A 117 6.74 5.93 15.82
CA GLN A 117 8.03 5.45 15.31
C GLN A 117 8.95 6.61 14.89
N PHE A 118 8.39 7.60 14.22
CA PHE A 118 9.08 8.80 13.76
C PHE A 118 8.56 9.95 14.62
N LYS A 119 9.39 10.42 15.55
CA LYS A 119 9.11 11.57 16.39
C LYS A 119 9.55 12.83 15.66
#